data_AF-A0A7N9CND6-F1
#
_entry.id   AF-A0A7N9CND6-F1
#
_cell.length_a   1.000
_cell.length_b   1.000
_cell.length_c   1.000
_cell.angle_alpha   90.00
_cell.angle_beta   90.00
_cell.angle_gamma   90.00
#
_symmetry.space_group_name_H-M   'P 1'
#
loop_
_entity.id
_entity.type
_entity.pdbx_description
1 polymer ?
#
loop_
_entity_poly.entity_id
_entity_poly.type
_entity_poly.pdbx_seq_one_letter_code
_entity_poly.pdbx_strand_id
1 'polypeptide(L)'
;AFDDFIFAFFAVEMVVKMVALGIFGKKCYLGDTWNRLDFFIVIAGMLEYSLDLQNVSFSAVRTVRVLRPLRAINRVPSMRILVTLLLDTLPMLGNVLLLCFFVFFIFGIVGVQLWAGLLRNRCFLPENFSLPLSVDLERYYQTENEDESPFICSQPRENGMRSCRSVPTLRGEGGGGPPCGLDYEAYNSSSNTTCVNWNQYYTNCSAGEHNPFKGAINFDNIGYAWIAIFQVITLEGWVDIMYFVMDAHSFYNFIYFILLIIFSALRASPVQRVSVM
;
A
#
# COMPACT_ATOMS: atom_id res chain seq x y z
N ALA A 1 -1.51 9.66 36.93
CA ALA A 1 -2.00 10.67 37.90
C ALA A 1 -2.97 11.67 37.28
N PHE A 2 -2.53 12.54 36.35
CA PHE A 2 -3.43 13.49 35.69
C PHE A 2 -4.49 12.79 34.82
N ASP A 3 -4.10 11.80 34.01
CA ASP A 3 -5.03 11.03 33.19
C ASP A 3 -6.06 10.24 34.01
N ASP A 4 -5.66 9.70 35.16
CA ASP A 4 -6.54 8.94 36.06
C ASP A 4 -7.55 9.85 36.75
N PHE A 5 -7.13 11.05 37.16
CA PHE A 5 -8.01 12.07 37.70
C PHE A 5 -9.04 12.53 36.66
N ILE A 6 -8.58 12.80 35.44
CA ILE A 6 -9.44 13.17 34.31
C ILE A 6 -10.44 12.04 34.02
N PHE A 7 -9.98 10.79 34.00
CA PHE A 7 -10.83 9.63 33.81
C PHE A 7 -11.91 9.51 34.90
N ALA A 8 -11.55 9.62 36.18
CA ALA A 8 -12.48 9.57 37.29
C ALA A 8 -13.53 10.68 37.21
N PHE A 9 -13.13 11.91 36.88
CA PHE A 9 -14.05 13.03 36.68
C PHE A 9 -15.09 12.71 35.58
N PHE A 10 -14.65 12.17 34.45
CA PHE A 10 -15.55 11.80 33.35
C PHE A 10 -16.46 10.62 33.70
N ALA A 11 -15.98 9.64 34.44
CA ALA A 11 -16.80 8.53 34.92
C ALA A 11 -17.92 9.05 35.84
N VAL A 12 -17.61 10.00 36.73
CA VAL A 12 -18.62 10.64 37.59
C VAL A 12 -19.61 11.46 36.76
N GLU A 13 -19.15 12.28 35.82
CA GLU A 13 -20.03 13.05 34.92
C GLU A 13 -21.00 12.14 34.15
N MET A 14 -20.51 10.99 33.66
CA MET A 14 -21.31 9.97 32.99
C MET A 14 -22.41 9.42 33.91
N VAL A 15 -22.06 9.03 35.14
CA VAL A 15 -23.02 8.51 36.13
C VAL A 15 -24.09 9.55 36.45
N VAL A 16 -23.70 10.81 36.66
CA VAL A 16 -24.64 11.91 36.92
C VAL A 16 -25.61 12.09 35.75
N LYS A 17 -25.12 12.08 34.50
CA LYS A 17 -25.98 12.18 33.31
C LYS A 17 -26.92 10.99 33.16
N MET A 18 -26.48 9.77 33.48
CA MET A 18 -27.32 8.57 33.44
C MET A 18 -28.46 8.61 34.46
N VAL A 19 -28.21 9.12 35.67
CA VAL A 19 -29.23 9.28 36.71
C VAL A 19 -30.22 10.39 36.36
N ALA A 20 -29.74 11.52 35.81
CA ALA A 20 -30.59 12.66 35.50
C ALA A 20 -31.49 12.45 34.25
N LEU A 21 -31.00 11.77 33.21
CA LEU A 21 -31.70 11.60 31.94
C LEU A 21 -32.38 10.22 31.79
N GLY A 22 -32.08 9.27 32.68
CA GLY A 22 -32.47 7.87 32.54
C GLY A 22 -31.65 7.11 31.50
N ILE A 23 -31.69 5.77 31.58
CA ILE A 23 -30.83 4.88 30.77
C ILE A 23 -31.47 4.55 29.41
N PHE A 24 -32.78 4.29 29.36
CA PHE A 24 -33.48 3.82 28.15
C PHE A 24 -34.70 4.69 27.81
N GLY A 25 -34.69 5.32 26.63
CA GLY A 25 -35.78 6.16 26.09
C GLY A 25 -35.34 7.17 25.03
N LYS A 26 -36.29 7.75 24.26
CA LYS A 26 -36.00 8.67 23.13
C LYS A 26 -35.34 10.01 23.55
N LYS A 27 -35.41 10.39 24.82
CA LYS A 27 -34.72 11.57 25.41
C LYS A 27 -33.68 11.19 26.48
N CYS A 28 -33.32 9.92 26.55
CA CYS A 28 -32.41 9.40 27.57
C CYS A 28 -30.95 9.49 27.13
N TYR A 29 -30.04 9.20 28.06
CA TYR A 29 -28.59 9.35 27.86
C TYR A 29 -28.07 8.65 26.58
N LEU A 30 -28.54 7.44 26.29
CA LEU A 30 -28.12 6.66 25.11
C LEU A 30 -28.78 7.08 23.79
N GLY A 31 -29.75 8.01 23.82
CA GLY A 31 -30.41 8.53 22.62
C GLY A 31 -29.58 9.58 21.87
N ASP A 32 -28.64 10.24 22.54
CA ASP A 32 -27.73 11.22 21.93
C ASP A 32 -26.43 10.54 21.45
N THR A 33 -26.11 10.69 20.17
CA THR A 33 -24.93 10.09 19.53
C THR A 33 -23.63 10.48 20.23
N TRP A 34 -23.56 11.71 20.75
CA TRP A 34 -22.38 12.25 21.45
C TRP A 34 -22.18 11.66 22.85
N ASN A 35 -23.28 11.41 23.57
CA ASN A 35 -23.23 10.72 24.86
C ASN A 35 -22.90 9.23 24.69
N ARG A 36 -23.32 8.60 23.58
CA ARG A 36 -22.94 7.23 23.24
C ARG A 36 -21.43 7.09 22.98
N LEU A 37 -20.80 8.09 22.35
CA LEU A 37 -19.35 8.16 22.17
C LEU A 37 -18.64 8.32 23.52
N ASP A 38 -19.12 9.21 24.39
CA ASP A 38 -18.52 9.42 25.71
C ASP A 38 -18.57 8.16 26.59
N PHE A 39 -19.73 7.48 26.58
CA PHE A 39 -19.92 6.17 27.22
C PHE A 39 -18.88 5.14 26.75
N PHE A 40 -18.69 5.00 25.44
CA PHE A 40 -17.72 4.06 24.88
C PHE A 40 -16.29 4.33 25.39
N ILE A 41 -15.87 5.60 25.43
CA ILE A 41 -14.53 5.95 25.90
C ILE A 41 -14.37 5.70 27.40
N VAL A 42 -15.40 5.93 28.22
CA VAL A 42 -15.36 5.64 29.67
C VAL A 42 -15.24 4.13 29.89
N ILE A 43 -16.03 3.31 29.20
CA ILE A 43 -15.99 1.85 29.31
C ILE A 43 -14.64 1.29 28.85
N ALA A 44 -14.11 1.77 27.73
CA ALA A 44 -12.81 1.32 27.25
C ALA A 44 -11.66 1.71 28.21
N GLY A 45 -11.75 2.88 28.86
CA GLY A 45 -10.79 3.26 29.91
C GLY A 45 -10.92 2.42 31.19
N MET A 46 -12.14 2.04 31.59
CA MET A 46 -12.36 1.09 32.71
C MET A 46 -11.73 -0.28 32.40
N LEU A 47 -11.88 -0.74 31.16
CA LEU A 47 -11.33 -2.01 30.70
C LEU A 47 -9.79 -1.99 30.69
N GLU A 48 -9.18 -0.88 30.25
CA GLU A 48 -7.73 -0.66 30.33
C GLU A 48 -7.23 -0.75 31.79
N TYR A 49 -7.89 -0.06 32.73
CA TYR A 49 -7.52 -0.07 34.15
C TYR A 49 -7.66 -1.46 34.79
N SER A 50 -8.71 -2.21 34.44
CA SER A 50 -8.98 -3.55 34.97
C SER A 50 -7.96 -4.58 34.49
N LEU A 51 -7.47 -4.45 33.26
CA LEU A 51 -6.45 -5.34 32.68
C LEU A 51 -5.06 -5.07 33.25
N ASP A 52 -4.74 -3.80 33.52
CA ASP A 52 -3.47 -3.41 34.14
C ASP A 52 -3.35 -3.97 35.57
N LEU A 53 -4.47 -4.02 36.32
CA LEU A 53 -4.56 -4.65 37.64
C LEU A 53 -4.25 -6.16 37.64
N GLN A 54 -4.53 -6.86 36.54
CA GLN A 54 -4.27 -8.30 36.40
C GLN A 54 -2.89 -8.61 35.79
N ASN A 55 -2.07 -7.58 35.50
CA ASN A 55 -0.81 -7.69 34.74
C ASN A 55 -0.97 -8.34 33.35
N VAL A 56 -2.20 -8.41 32.81
CA VAL A 56 -2.48 -8.94 31.47
C VAL A 56 -2.57 -7.76 30.51
N SER A 57 -1.47 -7.46 29.82
CA SER A 57 -1.42 -6.30 28.90
C SER A 57 -1.61 -6.71 27.44
N PHE A 58 -2.76 -6.35 26.87
CA PHE A 58 -2.94 -6.32 25.43
C PHE A 58 -2.51 -4.95 24.89
N SER A 59 -1.43 -4.91 24.11
CA SER A 59 -0.93 -3.68 23.49
C SER A 59 -2.01 -2.94 22.68
N ALA A 60 -2.96 -3.67 22.08
CA ALA A 60 -4.09 -3.12 21.35
C ALA A 60 -5.02 -2.23 22.22
N VAL A 61 -5.28 -2.59 23.48
CA VAL A 61 -6.18 -1.82 24.38
C VAL A 61 -5.58 -0.44 24.68
N ARG A 62 -4.26 -0.34 24.75
CA ARG A 62 -3.54 0.92 24.94
C ARG A 62 -3.71 1.90 23.77
N THR A 63 -4.16 1.46 22.59
CA THR A 63 -4.45 2.37 21.47
C THR A 63 -5.76 3.14 21.67
N VAL A 64 -6.69 2.62 22.47
CA VAL A 64 -8.02 3.23 22.70
C VAL A 64 -7.92 4.58 23.42
N ARG A 65 -6.85 4.82 24.19
CA ARG A 65 -6.58 6.13 24.79
C ARG A 65 -6.42 7.27 23.76
N VAL A 66 -6.08 6.96 22.50
CA VAL A 66 -6.01 7.93 21.39
C VAL A 66 -7.39 8.52 21.06
N LEU A 67 -8.49 7.87 21.47
CA LEU A 67 -9.84 8.40 21.29
C LEU A 67 -10.23 9.43 22.36
N ARG A 68 -9.52 9.53 23.50
CA ARG A 68 -9.85 10.46 24.60
C ARG A 68 -9.94 11.93 24.16
N PRO A 69 -9.07 12.46 23.27
CA PRO A 69 -9.19 13.81 22.72
C PRO A 69 -10.50 14.07 21.96
N LEU A 70 -11.16 13.05 21.40
CA LEU A 70 -12.44 13.22 20.70
C LEU A 70 -13.57 13.70 21.62
N ARG A 71 -13.43 13.53 22.95
CA ARG A 71 -14.36 14.11 23.94
C ARG A 71 -14.41 15.64 23.88
N ALA A 72 -13.34 16.29 23.39
CA ALA A 72 -13.31 17.74 23.21
C ALA A 72 -14.42 18.21 22.25
N ILE A 73 -14.85 17.36 21.31
CA ILE A 73 -15.94 17.69 20.37
C ILE A 73 -17.27 17.87 21.11
N ASN A 74 -17.53 17.10 22.17
CA ASN A 74 -18.75 17.25 22.98
C ASN A 74 -18.66 18.45 23.94
N ARG A 75 -17.44 18.92 24.27
CA ARG A 75 -17.21 20.09 25.13
C ARG A 75 -17.30 21.41 24.37
N VAL A 76 -16.87 21.42 23.11
CA VAL A 76 -16.81 22.63 22.29
C VAL A 76 -17.97 22.62 21.28
N PRO A 77 -19.04 23.41 21.52
CA PRO A 77 -20.22 23.38 20.65
C PRO A 77 -19.90 23.74 19.20
N SER A 78 -18.91 24.61 18.95
CA SER A 78 -18.46 24.95 17.59
C SER A 78 -17.90 23.73 16.83
N MET A 79 -17.16 22.84 17.50
CA MET A 79 -16.62 21.61 16.88
C MET A 79 -17.72 20.59 16.60
N ARG A 80 -18.70 20.48 17.51
CA ARG A 80 -19.87 19.62 17.32
C ARG A 80 -20.66 20.01 16.07
N ILE A 81 -20.90 21.30 15.88
CA ILE A 81 -21.62 21.81 14.70
C ILE A 81 -20.84 21.42 13.43
N LEU A 82 -19.54 21.67 13.38
CA LEU A 82 -18.70 21.33 12.23
C LEU A 82 -18.74 19.83 11.87
N VAL A 83 -18.57 18.94 12.85
CA VAL A 83 -18.59 17.49 12.60
C VAL A 83 -19.97 17.01 12.18
N THR A 84 -21.03 17.58 12.75
CA THR A 84 -22.41 17.24 12.36
C THR A 84 -22.65 17.62 10.90
N LEU A 85 -22.24 18.83 10.50
CA LEU A 85 -22.33 19.28 9.11
C LEU A 85 -21.52 18.39 8.15
N LEU A 86 -20.32 17.94 8.56
CA LEU A 86 -19.53 17.01 7.77
C LEU A 86 -20.26 15.68 7.59
N LEU A 87 -20.75 15.09 8.68
CA LEU A 87 -21.49 13.82 8.64
C LEU A 87 -22.78 13.93 7.83
N ASP A 88 -23.46 15.07 7.84
CA ASP A 88 -24.66 15.32 7.04
C ASP A 88 -24.38 15.31 5.52
N THR A 89 -23.14 15.59 5.09
CA THR A 89 -22.75 15.50 3.66
C THR A 89 -22.39 14.09 3.20
N LEU A 90 -22.03 13.17 4.12
CA LEU A 90 -21.60 11.81 3.76
C LEU A 90 -22.65 10.97 3.01
N PRO A 91 -23.96 11.00 3.34
CA PRO A 91 -24.98 10.26 2.60
C PRO A 91 -25.04 10.64 1.12
N MET A 92 -24.76 11.90 0.78
CA MET A 92 -24.74 12.37 -0.61
C MET A 92 -23.53 11.81 -1.38
N LEU A 93 -22.43 11.51 -0.69
CA LEU A 93 -21.24 10.87 -1.26
C LEU A 93 -21.45 9.39 -1.58
N GLY A 94 -22.44 8.72 -0.95
CA GLY A 94 -22.68 7.29 -1.10
C GLY A 94 -22.87 6.84 -2.56
N ASN A 95 -23.52 7.66 -3.38
CA ASN A 95 -23.69 7.37 -4.81
C ASN A 95 -22.36 7.34 -5.57
N VAL A 96 -21.43 8.23 -5.22
CA VAL A 96 -20.09 8.31 -5.83
C VAL A 96 -19.24 7.13 -5.36
N LEU A 97 -19.33 6.76 -4.07
CA LEU A 97 -18.64 5.58 -3.53
C LEU A 97 -19.10 4.27 -4.19
N LEU A 98 -20.39 4.13 -4.47
CA LEU A 98 -20.92 2.96 -5.18
C LEU A 98 -20.38 2.88 -6.61
N LEU A 99 -20.32 4.00 -7.33
CA LEU A 99 -19.70 4.06 -8.66
C LEU A 99 -18.20 3.72 -8.58
N CYS A 100 -17.50 4.29 -7.59
CA CYS A 100 -16.09 4.03 -7.34
C CYS A 100 -15.85 2.53 -7.13
N PHE A 101 -16.66 1.87 -6.32
CA PHE A 101 -16.59 0.43 -6.10
C PHE A 101 -16.69 -0.38 -7.40
N PHE A 102 -17.59 -0.02 -8.33
CA PHE A 102 -17.69 -0.69 -9.62
C PHE A 102 -16.44 -0.50 -10.49
N VAL A 103 -15.84 0.70 -10.49
CA VAL A 103 -14.58 0.95 -11.21
C VAL A 103 -13.46 0.08 -10.63
N PHE A 104 -13.30 0.06 -9.30
CA PHE A 104 -12.32 -0.80 -8.63
C PHE A 104 -12.55 -2.28 -8.94
N PHE A 105 -13.80 -2.74 -8.98
CA PHE A 105 -14.11 -4.14 -9.26
C PHE A 105 -13.79 -4.51 -10.71
N ILE A 106 -14.27 -3.75 -11.69
CA ILE A 106 -14.07 -4.05 -13.12
C ILE A 106 -12.58 -4.00 -13.47
N PHE A 107 -11.91 -2.88 -13.15
CA PHE A 107 -10.49 -2.73 -13.45
C PHE A 107 -9.64 -3.69 -12.61
N GLY A 108 -10.02 -3.95 -11.35
CA GLY A 108 -9.35 -4.93 -10.49
C GLY A 108 -9.36 -6.35 -11.06
N ILE A 109 -10.53 -6.83 -11.51
CA ILE A 109 -10.63 -8.16 -12.12
C ILE A 109 -9.83 -8.23 -13.43
N VAL A 110 -9.93 -7.21 -14.29
CA VAL A 110 -9.14 -7.14 -15.52
C VAL A 110 -7.64 -7.16 -15.22
N GLY A 111 -7.17 -6.37 -14.25
CA GLY A 111 -5.76 -6.32 -13.87
C GLY A 111 -5.24 -7.65 -13.31
N VAL A 112 -6.01 -8.33 -12.46
CA VAL A 112 -5.64 -9.66 -11.93
C VAL A 112 -5.56 -10.69 -13.06
N GLN A 113 -6.51 -10.69 -14.00
CA GLN A 113 -6.52 -11.65 -15.10
C GLN A 113 -5.36 -11.43 -16.08
N LEU A 114 -4.90 -10.19 -16.26
CA LEU A 114 -3.82 -9.88 -17.19
C LEU A 114 -2.43 -10.03 -16.57
N TRP A 115 -2.25 -9.68 -15.29
CA TRP A 115 -0.91 -9.47 -14.72
C TRP A 115 -0.61 -10.22 -13.43
N ALA A 116 -1.47 -11.16 -13.01
CA ALA A 116 -1.17 -12.02 -11.87
C ALA A 116 0.16 -12.76 -12.07
N GLY A 117 1.06 -12.64 -11.08
CA GLY A 117 2.38 -13.26 -11.05
C GLY A 117 3.44 -12.62 -11.93
N LEU A 118 3.10 -11.71 -12.86
CA LEU A 118 4.06 -11.17 -13.83
C LEU A 118 5.07 -10.20 -13.21
N LEU A 119 4.68 -9.44 -12.18
CA LEU A 119 5.57 -8.50 -11.51
C LEU A 119 6.67 -9.20 -10.67
N ARG A 120 6.54 -10.52 -10.45
CA ARG A 120 7.56 -11.34 -9.79
C ARG A 120 8.68 -11.77 -10.73
N ASN A 121 8.51 -11.64 -12.04
CA ASN A 121 9.48 -12.14 -13.02
C ASN A 121 10.85 -11.46 -12.85
N ARG A 122 11.92 -12.26 -12.81
CA ARG A 122 13.32 -11.81 -12.77
C ARG A 122 14.17 -12.66 -13.71
N CYS A 123 15.35 -12.16 -14.07
CA CYS A 123 16.31 -12.90 -14.88
C CYS A 123 17.22 -13.73 -13.99
N PHE A 124 17.03 -15.04 -14.02
CA PHE A 124 17.79 -16.04 -13.28
C PHE A 124 18.91 -16.64 -14.13
N LEU A 125 19.92 -17.15 -13.44
CA LEU A 125 20.92 -18.04 -14.01
C LEU A 125 20.30 -19.39 -14.38
N PRO A 126 20.78 -20.04 -15.46
CA PRO A 126 20.38 -21.42 -15.78
C PRO A 126 20.68 -22.38 -14.63
N GLU A 127 19.85 -23.41 -14.43
CA GLU A 127 20.04 -24.38 -13.33
C GLU A 127 21.37 -25.13 -13.39
N ASN A 128 21.92 -25.32 -14.60
CA ASN A 128 23.19 -26.03 -14.82
C ASN A 128 24.43 -25.14 -14.63
N PHE A 129 24.25 -23.87 -14.24
CA PHE A 129 25.35 -22.93 -14.08
C PHE A 129 25.85 -22.94 -12.63
N SER A 130 27.07 -23.43 -12.40
CA SER A 130 27.72 -23.41 -11.09
C SER A 130 28.54 -22.13 -10.93
N LEU A 131 28.24 -21.32 -9.91
CA LEU A 131 29.05 -20.16 -9.58
C LEU A 131 30.35 -20.55 -8.83
N PRO A 132 31.47 -19.85 -9.08
CA PRO A 132 32.67 -19.96 -8.25
C PRO A 132 32.38 -19.44 -6.83
N LEU A 133 32.89 -20.13 -5.80
CA LEU A 133 32.65 -19.80 -4.38
C LEU A 133 33.18 -18.41 -3.95
N SER A 134 34.10 -17.84 -4.73
CA SER A 134 34.73 -16.54 -4.50
C SER A 134 33.94 -15.36 -5.05
N VAL A 135 32.86 -15.61 -5.81
CA VAL A 135 31.99 -14.59 -6.38
C VAL A 135 30.66 -14.60 -5.64
N ASP A 136 30.44 -13.58 -4.81
CA ASP A 136 29.18 -13.37 -4.09
C ASP A 136 28.17 -12.73 -5.04
N LEU A 137 27.48 -13.56 -5.82
CA LEU A 137 26.52 -13.13 -6.82
C LEU A 137 25.21 -13.88 -6.61
N GLU A 138 24.12 -13.13 -6.53
CA GLU A 138 22.78 -13.67 -6.32
C GLU A 138 22.32 -14.49 -7.53
N ARG A 139 21.39 -15.42 -7.32
CA ARG A 139 20.91 -16.32 -8.38
C ARG A 139 20.13 -15.62 -9.49
N TYR A 140 19.68 -14.39 -9.24
CA TYR A 140 19.01 -13.53 -10.21
C TYR A 140 19.64 -12.14 -10.22
N TYR A 141 19.43 -11.42 -11.32
CA TYR A 141 19.96 -10.07 -11.48
C TYR A 141 19.27 -9.06 -10.54
N GLN A 142 20.04 -8.46 -9.63
CA GLN A 142 19.62 -7.40 -8.73
C GLN A 142 20.10 -6.02 -9.22
N THR A 143 19.27 -5.00 -9.02
CA THR A 143 19.60 -3.59 -9.27
C THR A 143 20.04 -2.93 -7.95
N GLU A 144 20.66 -1.74 -8.00
CA GLU A 144 21.08 -1.01 -6.78
C GLU A 144 19.88 -0.71 -5.85
N ASN A 145 18.71 -0.41 -6.44
CA ASN A 145 17.45 -0.18 -5.73
C ASN A 145 16.44 -1.27 -6.11
N GLU A 146 16.66 -2.50 -5.62
CA GLU A 146 15.83 -3.65 -5.98
C GLU A 146 14.35 -3.50 -5.56
N ASP A 147 14.11 -2.93 -4.37
CA ASP A 147 12.76 -2.74 -3.86
C ASP A 147 11.96 -1.74 -4.71
N GLU A 148 12.56 -0.62 -5.10
CA GLU A 148 11.86 0.46 -5.81
C GLU A 148 11.89 0.30 -7.34
N SER A 149 12.96 -0.27 -7.89
CA SER A 149 13.19 -0.37 -9.34
C SER A 149 13.82 -1.71 -9.74
N PRO A 150 13.11 -2.83 -9.52
CA PRO A 150 13.63 -4.15 -9.89
C PRO A 150 13.72 -4.33 -11.40
N PHE A 151 14.59 -5.24 -11.84
CA PHE A 151 14.63 -5.68 -13.23
C PHE A 151 13.58 -6.75 -13.51
N ILE A 152 12.42 -6.31 -13.99
CA ILE A 152 11.32 -7.19 -14.38
C ILE A 152 11.47 -7.57 -15.85
N CYS A 153 11.41 -8.87 -16.15
CA CYS A 153 11.50 -9.40 -17.50
C CYS A 153 10.17 -9.94 -18.01
N SER A 154 9.98 -9.92 -19.32
CA SER A 154 8.92 -10.63 -20.02
C SER A 154 9.31 -12.08 -20.27
N GLN A 155 8.39 -13.02 -20.02
CA GLN A 155 8.62 -14.41 -20.42
C GLN A 155 8.41 -14.53 -21.94
N PRO A 156 8.91 -15.59 -22.58
CA PRO A 156 8.79 -15.77 -24.04
C PRO A 156 7.35 -15.83 -24.57
N ARG A 157 6.35 -15.97 -23.69
CA ARG A 157 4.92 -15.98 -24.03
C ARG A 157 4.33 -14.58 -24.15
N GLU A 158 4.94 -13.60 -23.50
CA GLU A 158 4.47 -12.22 -23.48
C GLU A 158 5.30 -11.33 -24.42
N ASN A 159 4.76 -10.17 -24.79
CA ASN A 159 5.41 -9.18 -25.65
C ASN A 159 5.86 -7.96 -24.84
N GLY A 160 6.33 -8.19 -23.61
CA GLY A 160 6.77 -7.11 -22.72
C GLY A 160 8.04 -6.43 -23.24
N MET A 161 8.24 -5.16 -22.88
CA MET A 161 9.30 -4.31 -23.43
C MET A 161 10.71 -4.74 -23.04
N ARG A 162 10.85 -5.51 -21.95
CA ARG A 162 12.14 -5.78 -21.32
C ARG A 162 12.41 -7.27 -21.27
N SER A 163 13.52 -7.69 -21.87
CA SER A 163 13.93 -9.09 -21.91
C SER A 163 15.27 -9.25 -21.20
N CYS A 164 15.62 -10.47 -20.77
CA CYS A 164 16.91 -10.71 -20.11
C CYS A 164 18.15 -10.41 -20.97
N ARG A 165 17.97 -10.25 -22.29
CA ARG A 165 19.03 -9.79 -23.20
C ARG A 165 19.40 -8.32 -23.02
N SER A 166 18.53 -7.50 -22.44
CA SER A 166 18.77 -6.07 -22.19
C SER A 166 19.32 -5.79 -20.79
N VAL A 167 19.79 -6.82 -20.08
CA VAL A 167 20.50 -6.64 -18.80
C VAL A 167 21.80 -5.88 -19.08
N PRO A 168 22.09 -4.79 -18.35
CA PRO A 168 23.27 -3.99 -18.60
C PRO A 168 24.55 -4.77 -18.28
N THR A 169 25.58 -4.57 -19.11
CA THR A 169 26.91 -5.16 -18.90
C THR A 169 27.49 -4.69 -17.57
N LEU A 170 28.05 -5.62 -16.78
CA LEU A 170 28.75 -5.28 -15.55
C LEU A 170 29.89 -4.29 -15.88
N ARG A 171 30.07 -3.28 -15.05
CA ARG A 171 31.18 -2.32 -15.17
C ARG A 171 32.18 -2.53 -14.05
N GLY A 172 33.47 -2.34 -14.34
CA GLY A 172 34.52 -2.37 -13.32
C GLY A 172 34.34 -1.30 -12.24
N GLU A 173 35.02 -1.47 -11.10
CA GLU A 173 35.00 -0.56 -9.93
C GLU A 173 33.65 0.15 -9.69
N GLY A 174 32.73 -0.52 -9.00
CA GLY A 174 31.51 0.11 -8.45
C GLY A 174 30.59 0.76 -9.49
N GLY A 175 30.57 0.29 -10.73
CA GLY A 175 29.67 0.78 -11.78
C GLY A 175 30.20 1.95 -12.62
N GLY A 176 31.32 2.58 -12.21
CA GLY A 176 31.90 3.75 -12.88
C GLY A 176 32.97 3.42 -13.93
N GLY A 177 33.53 2.20 -13.91
CA GLY A 177 34.62 1.79 -14.80
C GLY A 177 34.18 1.38 -16.22
N PRO A 178 35.14 0.96 -17.07
CA PRO A 178 34.83 0.41 -18.39
C PRO A 178 33.96 -0.86 -18.27
N PRO A 179 33.16 -1.19 -19.32
CA PRO A 179 32.38 -2.41 -19.32
C PRO A 179 33.29 -3.64 -19.24
N CYS A 180 32.95 -4.56 -18.35
CA CYS A 180 33.54 -5.89 -18.29
C CYS A 180 33.22 -6.60 -19.61
N GLY A 181 34.24 -7.17 -20.25
CA GLY A 181 34.11 -7.86 -21.54
C GLY A 181 34.64 -9.28 -21.53
N LEU A 182 35.16 -9.77 -20.39
CA LEU A 182 35.67 -11.12 -20.29
C LEU A 182 34.55 -12.13 -19.99
N ASP A 183 34.71 -13.33 -20.53
CA ASP A 183 33.90 -14.50 -20.24
C ASP A 183 34.38 -15.24 -18.99
N TYR A 184 33.54 -16.14 -18.47
CA TYR A 184 33.83 -16.93 -17.27
C TYR A 184 35.13 -17.77 -17.38
N GLU A 185 35.53 -18.18 -18.59
CA GLU A 185 36.76 -18.96 -18.81
C GLU A 185 38.03 -18.16 -18.51
N ALA A 186 37.96 -16.83 -18.66
CA ALA A 186 39.05 -15.92 -18.34
C ALA A 186 39.07 -15.52 -16.85
N TYR A 187 38.18 -16.08 -16.02
CA TYR A 187 38.12 -15.78 -14.58
C TYR A 187 39.44 -16.04 -13.84
N ASN A 188 40.17 -17.09 -14.24
CA ASN A 188 41.47 -17.45 -13.65
C ASN A 188 42.66 -16.82 -14.40
N SER A 189 42.40 -15.96 -15.40
CA SER A 189 43.44 -15.28 -16.17
C SER A 189 43.94 -14.06 -15.41
N SER A 190 45.23 -14.02 -15.12
CA SER A 190 45.93 -12.94 -14.41
C SER A 190 46.11 -11.65 -15.23
N SER A 191 45.34 -11.46 -16.30
CA SER A 191 45.34 -10.24 -17.11
C SER A 191 44.55 -9.14 -16.39
N ASN A 192 45.25 -8.36 -15.56
CA ASN A 192 44.77 -7.29 -14.67
C ASN A 192 43.98 -6.13 -15.31
N THR A 193 43.60 -6.18 -16.59
CA THR A 193 43.05 -5.02 -17.31
C THR A 193 41.56 -5.11 -17.65
N THR A 194 40.89 -6.24 -17.44
CA THR A 194 39.45 -6.38 -17.72
C THR A 194 38.77 -7.34 -16.73
N CYS A 195 37.54 -7.05 -16.34
CA CYS A 195 36.72 -7.86 -15.43
C CYS A 195 35.80 -8.82 -16.21
N VAL A 196 35.34 -9.89 -15.54
CA VAL A 196 34.35 -10.84 -16.08
C VAL A 196 32.95 -10.26 -15.99
N ASN A 197 32.21 -10.30 -17.10
CA ASN A 197 30.82 -9.83 -17.14
C ASN A 197 29.87 -10.97 -16.77
N TRP A 198 29.55 -11.10 -15.47
CA TRP A 198 28.58 -12.12 -15.03
C TRP A 198 27.15 -11.83 -15.49
N ASN A 199 26.81 -10.57 -15.76
CA ASN A 199 25.44 -10.17 -16.09
C ASN A 199 24.92 -10.78 -17.41
N GLN A 200 25.82 -11.23 -18.29
CA GLN A 200 25.44 -11.85 -19.56
C GLN A 200 24.82 -13.26 -19.39
N TYR A 201 25.04 -13.91 -18.26
CA TYR A 201 24.55 -15.28 -18.01
C TYR A 201 23.11 -15.31 -17.46
N TYR A 202 22.56 -14.17 -17.02
CA TYR A 202 21.16 -14.04 -16.64
C TYR A 202 20.27 -14.06 -17.88
N THR A 203 19.86 -15.26 -18.29
CA THR A 203 19.13 -15.48 -19.55
C THR A 203 17.74 -16.06 -19.33
N ASN A 204 17.49 -16.68 -18.19
CA ASN A 204 16.23 -17.37 -17.91
C ASN A 204 15.25 -16.45 -17.16
N CYS A 205 14.22 -15.96 -17.84
CA CYS A 205 13.16 -15.19 -17.19
C CYS A 205 12.18 -16.13 -16.48
N SER A 206 12.10 -16.05 -15.15
CA SER A 206 11.16 -16.85 -14.36
C SER A 206 10.62 -16.06 -13.16
N ALA A 207 9.51 -16.52 -12.59
CA ALA A 207 8.89 -15.86 -11.44
C ALA A 207 9.75 -16.05 -10.18
N GLY A 208 10.13 -14.95 -9.54
CA GLY A 208 10.81 -14.93 -8.25
C GLY A 208 9.83 -14.97 -7.07
N GLU A 209 10.40 -14.85 -5.87
CA GLU A 209 9.66 -14.91 -4.60
C GLU A 209 8.94 -13.59 -4.25
N HIS A 210 9.59 -12.46 -4.53
CA HIS A 210 9.16 -11.15 -4.04
C HIS A 210 8.67 -10.22 -5.17
N ASN A 211 7.58 -9.52 -4.88
CA ASN A 211 7.05 -8.44 -5.71
C ASN A 211 7.75 -7.09 -5.39
N PRO A 212 7.71 -6.10 -6.30
CA PRO A 212 8.26 -4.76 -6.07
C PRO A 212 7.66 -4.07 -4.83
N PHE A 213 8.36 -3.05 -4.32
CA PHE A 213 8.02 -2.28 -3.13
C PHE A 213 7.73 -3.15 -1.91
N LYS A 214 8.62 -4.11 -1.62
CA LYS A 214 8.47 -5.10 -0.52
C LYS A 214 7.16 -5.88 -0.61
N GLY A 215 6.69 -6.11 -1.83
CA GLY A 215 5.45 -6.82 -2.14
C GLY A 215 4.16 -6.02 -2.03
N ALA A 216 4.24 -4.70 -1.82
CA ALA A 216 3.04 -3.85 -1.76
C ALA A 216 2.32 -3.74 -3.11
N ILE A 217 3.06 -3.77 -4.23
CA ILE A 217 2.51 -3.57 -5.57
C ILE A 217 2.53 -4.89 -6.35
N ASN A 218 1.35 -5.47 -6.57
CA ASN A 218 1.16 -6.65 -7.39
C ASN A 218 -0.31 -6.80 -7.83
N PHE A 219 -0.56 -7.71 -8.78
CA PHE A 219 -1.90 -8.04 -9.27
C PHE A 219 -2.26 -9.51 -8.99
N ASP A 220 -1.66 -10.11 -7.96
CA ASP A 220 -1.85 -11.53 -7.66
C ASP A 220 -3.21 -11.82 -7.02
N ASN A 221 -3.75 -10.83 -6.30
CA ASN A 221 -5.05 -10.90 -5.64
C ASN A 221 -5.84 -9.61 -5.87
N ILE A 222 -7.17 -9.69 -5.76
CA ILE A 222 -8.05 -8.53 -5.93
C ILE A 222 -7.75 -7.39 -4.95
N GLY A 223 -7.33 -7.72 -3.71
CA GLY A 223 -6.98 -6.72 -2.70
C GLY A 223 -5.74 -5.89 -3.06
N TYR A 224 -4.67 -6.56 -3.53
CA TYR A 224 -3.46 -5.87 -3.99
C TYR A 224 -3.71 -5.09 -5.28
N ALA A 225 -4.52 -5.65 -6.19
CA ALA A 225 -4.96 -4.93 -7.38
C ALA A 225 -5.73 -3.64 -7.03
N TRP A 226 -6.57 -3.65 -5.99
CA TRP A 226 -7.24 -2.45 -5.49
C TRP A 226 -6.28 -1.43 -4.89
N ILE A 227 -5.25 -1.86 -4.16
CA ILE A 227 -4.21 -0.95 -3.66
C ILE A 227 -3.49 -0.26 -4.82
N ALA A 228 -3.07 -1.04 -5.83
CA ALA A 228 -2.44 -0.50 -7.03
C ALA A 228 -3.35 0.46 -7.80
N ILE A 229 -4.63 0.11 -7.98
CA ILE A 229 -5.64 0.96 -8.64
C ILE A 229 -5.86 2.26 -7.85
N PHE A 230 -5.95 2.18 -6.52
CA PHE A 230 -6.09 3.37 -5.67
C PHE A 230 -4.92 4.34 -5.90
N GLN A 231 -3.70 3.82 -5.91
CA GLN A 231 -2.49 4.61 -6.19
C GLN A 231 -2.49 5.21 -7.61
N VAL A 232 -3.03 4.50 -8.60
CA VAL A 232 -3.21 5.07 -9.96
C VAL A 232 -4.24 6.20 -9.95
N ILE A 233 -5.35 6.05 -9.23
CA ILE A 233 -6.41 7.08 -9.15
C ILE A 233 -5.93 8.34 -8.42
N THR A 234 -5.05 8.21 -7.42
CA THR A 234 -4.44 9.36 -6.74
C THR A 234 -3.36 10.06 -7.57
N LEU A 235 -3.01 9.51 -8.75
CA LEU A 235 -1.98 10.01 -9.65
C LEU A 235 -0.59 10.10 -9.00
N GLU A 236 -0.30 9.23 -8.04
CA GLU A 236 0.99 9.19 -7.34
C GLU A 236 1.72 7.89 -7.66
N GLY A 237 2.92 7.94 -8.26
CA GLY A 237 3.71 6.73 -8.60
C GLY A 237 3.03 5.78 -9.61
N TRP A 238 1.95 6.22 -10.26
CA TRP A 238 1.19 5.41 -11.23
C TRP A 238 2.00 5.04 -12.48
N VAL A 239 2.96 5.90 -12.84
CA VAL A 239 3.84 5.73 -13.99
C VAL A 239 4.74 4.50 -13.78
N ASP A 240 5.24 4.29 -12.56
CA ASP A 240 6.12 3.16 -12.25
C ASP A 240 5.37 1.83 -12.36
N ILE A 241 4.13 1.77 -11.84
CA ILE A 241 3.25 0.61 -11.97
C ILE A 241 2.98 0.30 -13.45
N MET A 242 2.70 1.34 -14.25
CA MET A 242 2.49 1.21 -15.68
C MET A 242 3.75 0.64 -16.37
N TYR A 243 4.93 1.18 -16.07
CA TYR A 243 6.18 0.71 -16.66
C TYR A 243 6.51 -0.74 -16.28
N PHE A 244 6.29 -1.15 -15.03
CA PHE A 244 6.47 -2.55 -14.63
C PHE A 244 5.57 -3.50 -15.43
N VAL A 245 4.31 -3.11 -15.64
CA VAL A 245 3.35 -3.89 -16.41
C VAL A 245 3.68 -3.89 -17.91
N MET A 246 4.23 -2.79 -18.44
CA MET A 246 4.68 -2.70 -19.83
C MET A 246 5.93 -3.53 -20.10
N ASP A 247 6.88 -3.51 -19.16
CA ASP A 247 8.11 -4.31 -19.20
C ASP A 247 7.80 -5.81 -19.15
N ALA A 248 6.85 -6.24 -18.30
CA ALA A 248 6.54 -7.65 -18.10
C ALA A 248 5.61 -8.26 -19.17
N HIS A 249 4.58 -7.54 -19.63
CA HIS A 249 3.51 -8.13 -20.45
C HIS A 249 3.40 -7.57 -21.86
N SER A 250 3.22 -6.25 -22.01
CA SER A 250 3.10 -5.61 -23.32
C SER A 250 3.16 -4.09 -23.24
N PHE A 251 3.75 -3.46 -24.27
CA PHE A 251 3.69 -2.01 -24.47
C PHE A 251 2.26 -1.47 -24.43
N TYR A 252 1.27 -2.16 -25.03
CA TYR A 252 -0.11 -1.64 -25.16
C TYR A 252 -0.90 -1.55 -23.84
N ASN A 253 -0.33 -2.04 -22.73
CA ASN A 253 -0.98 -1.96 -21.42
C ASN A 253 -1.22 -0.51 -20.96
N PHE A 254 -0.52 0.50 -21.51
CA PHE A 254 -0.77 1.91 -21.21
C PHE A 254 -2.25 2.30 -21.40
N ILE A 255 -2.96 1.66 -22.34
CA ILE A 255 -4.37 1.94 -22.64
C ILE A 255 -5.24 1.71 -21.40
N TYR A 256 -4.96 0.64 -20.63
CA TYR A 256 -5.68 0.37 -19.39
C TYR A 256 -5.55 1.51 -18.39
N PHE A 257 -4.33 2.02 -18.18
CA PHE A 257 -4.06 3.08 -17.21
C PHE A 257 -4.70 4.40 -17.64
N ILE A 258 -4.60 4.76 -18.92
CA ILE A 258 -5.25 5.95 -19.47
C ILE A 258 -6.77 5.87 -19.32
N LEU A 259 -7.38 4.73 -19.63
CA LEU A 259 -8.82 4.54 -19.42
C LEU A 259 -9.21 4.65 -17.95
N LEU A 260 -8.46 4.02 -17.04
CA LEU A 260 -8.71 4.10 -15.60
C LEU A 260 -8.65 5.55 -15.09
N ILE A 261 -7.65 6.32 -15.52
CA ILE A 261 -7.50 7.74 -15.15
C ILE A 261 -8.66 8.57 -15.71
N ILE A 262 -9.04 8.39 -16.98
CA ILE A 262 -10.13 9.13 -17.59
C ILE A 262 -11.47 8.81 -16.90
N PHE A 263 -11.78 7.53 -16.69
CA PHE A 263 -13.04 7.12 -16.07
C PHE A 263 -13.17 7.57 -14.62
N SER A 264 -12.06 7.61 -13.88
CA SER A 264 -12.03 8.10 -12.49
C SER A 264 -12.09 9.64 -12.42
N ALA A 265 -11.32 10.36 -13.25
CA ALA A 265 -11.29 11.82 -13.26
C ALA A 265 -12.59 12.47 -13.78
N LEU A 266 -13.23 11.87 -14.79
CA LEU A 266 -14.46 12.39 -15.41
C LEU A 266 -15.68 12.35 -14.47
N ARG A 267 -15.64 11.55 -13.40
CA ARG A 267 -16.76 11.33 -12.47
C ARG A 267 -16.51 11.80 -11.04
N ALA A 268 -15.31 12.29 -10.73
CA ALA A 268 -15.03 13.11 -9.55
C ALA A 268 -15.47 14.59 -9.74
N SER A 269 -15.74 14.99 -11.00
CA SER A 269 -16.12 16.35 -11.40
C SER A 269 -17.64 16.68 -11.50
N PRO A 270 -18.60 16.05 -10.79
CA PRO A 270 -19.95 16.62 -10.66
C PRO A 270 -20.04 17.76 -9.63
N VAL A 271 -19.05 17.93 -8.75
CA VAL A 271 -19.20 18.85 -7.58
C VAL A 271 -18.93 20.32 -7.92
N GLN A 272 -18.26 20.64 -9.03
CA GLN A 272 -17.96 22.04 -9.39
C GLN A 272 -19.09 22.77 -10.12
N ARG A 273 -20.21 22.10 -10.44
CA ARG A 273 -21.32 22.75 -11.18
C ARG A 273 -22.47 23.25 -10.30
N VAL A 274 -22.39 23.12 -8.97
CA VAL A 274 -23.45 23.58 -8.04
C VAL A 274 -23.05 24.83 -7.23
N SER A 275 -21.80 25.30 -7.34
CA SER A 275 -21.34 26.49 -6.60
C SER A 275 -21.22 27.76 -7.45
N VAL A 276 -21.69 27.73 -8.71
CA VAL A 276 -21.80 28.91 -9.58
C VAL A 276 -23.21 28.96 -10.17
N MET A 277 -24.19 29.21 -9.31
CA MET A 277 -25.48 29.83 -9.64
C MET A 277 -26.01 30.50 -8.38
#